data_AF-A0AAE5WNP8-F1
#
_entry.id   AF-A0AAE5WNP8-F1
#
_cell.length_a   1.000
_cell.length_b   1.000
_cell.length_c   1.000
_cell.angle_alpha   90.00
_cell.angle_beta   90.00
_cell.angle_gamma   90.00
#
_symmetry.space_group_name_H-M   'P 1'
#
loop_
_entity.id
_entity.type
_entity.pdbx_description
1 polymer ?
#
loop_
_entity_poly.entity_id
_entity_poly.type
_entity_poly.pdbx_seq_one_letter_code
_entity_poly.pdbx_strand_id
1 'polypeptide(L)'
;MFRFVLHVLIVVILTLLTQIGGLAYLIALAASRAWGIRRLLVKLAIFLVFYAGASFAAGLAAPMFGRVPLSCISGATDRLVVRSPIYCLLNRNYVTPELRDLAKALAAHMAAEFPGTVTVALDANFPFVNGFPLLPHLSHADGKKLDFAYYYKNADGAFLNGATRSPIGYFAFEEPAPGDELPCEGRHDWLTTRWDFDALQPLFPAYGIEEQRTSAAVAWLTSEGVARFRLQKIFIEPHLKNALGITDSHVRFQGCRAARHDDHIHIQVE
;
A
#
# COMPACT_ATOMS: atom_id res chain seq x y z
N MET A 1 -35.67 -7.73 -11.50
CA MET A 1 -34.76 -8.43 -10.57
C MET A 1 -33.29 -8.31 -11.00
N PHE A 2 -32.87 -8.79 -12.17
CA PHE A 2 -31.47 -8.76 -12.63
C PHE A 2 -30.78 -7.39 -12.58
N ARG A 3 -31.42 -6.33 -13.10
CA ARG A 3 -30.86 -4.95 -13.07
C ARG A 3 -30.64 -4.42 -11.65
N PHE A 4 -31.53 -4.76 -10.72
CA PHE A 4 -31.40 -4.35 -9.33
C PHE A 4 -30.22 -5.04 -8.67
N VAL A 5 -30.09 -6.36 -8.85
CA VAL A 5 -28.96 -7.16 -8.35
C VAL A 5 -27.63 -6.62 -8.88
N LEU A 6 -27.57 -6.27 -10.17
CA LEU A 6 -26.37 -5.66 -10.76
C LEU A 6 -25.99 -4.34 -10.08
N HIS A 7 -26.95 -3.44 -9.85
CA HIS A 7 -26.67 -2.17 -9.16
C HIS A 7 -26.19 -2.39 -7.73
N VAL A 8 -26.80 -3.32 -7.00
CA VAL A 8 -26.36 -3.68 -5.64
C VAL A 8 -24.93 -4.20 -5.66
N LEU A 9 -24.59 -5.09 -6.60
CA LEU A 9 -23.24 -5.62 -6.74
C LEU A 9 -22.21 -4.50 -7.03
N ILE A 10 -22.54 -3.57 -7.93
CA ILE A 10 -21.67 -2.43 -8.25
C ILE A 10 -21.46 -1.56 -7.00
N VAL A 11 -22.51 -1.28 -6.24
CA VAL A 11 -22.41 -0.49 -4.99
C VAL A 11 -21.50 -1.18 -3.99
N VAL A 12 -21.67 -2.48 -3.77
CA VAL A 12 -20.84 -3.26 -2.84
C VAL A 12 -19.39 -3.26 -3.29
N ILE A 13 -19.10 -3.59 -4.55
CA ILE A 13 -17.73 -3.64 -5.09
C ILE A 13 -17.06 -2.27 -4.97
N LEU A 14 -17.72 -1.19 -5.41
CA LEU A 14 -17.15 0.15 -5.33
C LEU A 14 -16.92 0.58 -3.88
N THR A 15 -17.80 0.22 -2.96
CA THR A 15 -17.63 0.51 -1.52
C THR A 15 -16.45 -0.25 -0.95
N LEU A 16 -16.31 -1.55 -1.23
CA LEU A 16 -15.18 -2.35 -0.75
C LEU A 16 -13.83 -1.89 -1.33
N LEU A 17 -13.81 -1.46 -2.60
CA LEU A 17 -12.58 -1.01 -3.25
C LEU A 17 -12.15 0.41 -2.84
N THR A 18 -13.08 1.27 -2.44
CA THR A 18 -12.81 2.72 -2.32
C THR A 18 -13.35 3.40 -1.06
N GLN A 19 -14.07 2.65 -0.20
CA GLN A 19 -14.90 3.13 0.92
C GLN A 19 -16.07 4.06 0.53
N ILE A 20 -15.94 4.89 -0.51
CA ILE A 20 -16.90 5.96 -0.86
C ILE A 20 -17.62 5.75 -2.20
N GLY A 21 -17.10 4.87 -3.06
CA GLY A 21 -17.52 4.74 -4.45
C GLY A 21 -18.96 4.25 -4.62
N GLY A 22 -19.47 3.42 -3.71
CA GLY A 22 -20.87 3.00 -3.74
C GLY A 22 -21.83 4.15 -3.52
N LEU A 23 -21.52 5.07 -2.60
CA LEU A 23 -22.32 6.27 -2.38
C LEU A 23 -22.27 7.20 -3.59
N ALA A 24 -21.07 7.45 -4.15
CA ALA A 24 -20.92 8.23 -5.37
C ALA A 24 -21.73 7.65 -6.54
N TYR A 25 -21.74 6.32 -6.66
CA TYR A 25 -22.53 5.61 -7.66
C TYR A 25 -24.05 5.78 -7.47
N LEU A 26 -24.55 5.67 -6.24
CA LEU A 26 -25.97 5.87 -5.94
C LEU A 26 -26.44 7.29 -6.27
N ILE A 27 -25.63 8.29 -5.92
CA ILE A 27 -25.90 9.70 -6.26
C ILE A 27 -25.92 9.89 -7.78
N ALA A 28 -24.92 9.35 -8.49
CA ALA A 28 -24.86 9.40 -9.95
C ALA A 28 -26.05 8.72 -10.63
N LEU A 29 -26.52 7.59 -10.07
CA LEU A 29 -27.69 6.87 -10.56
C LEU A 29 -28.97 7.70 -10.37
N ALA A 30 -29.13 8.32 -9.19
CA ALA A 30 -30.26 9.20 -8.89
C ALA A 30 -30.27 10.44 -9.80
N ALA A 31 -29.13 11.11 -9.98
CA ALA A 31 -28.98 12.26 -10.86
C ALA A 31 -29.26 11.91 -12.33
N SER A 32 -28.71 10.79 -12.81
CA SER A 32 -28.96 10.29 -14.16
C SER A 32 -30.44 10.00 -14.41
N ARG A 33 -31.15 9.50 -13.39
CA ARG A 33 -32.60 9.26 -13.46
C ARG A 33 -33.39 10.56 -13.48
N ALA A 34 -33.04 11.52 -12.61
CA ALA A 34 -33.69 12.82 -12.52
C ALA A 34 -33.55 13.62 -13.82
N TRP A 35 -32.39 13.57 -14.48
CA TRP A 35 -32.12 14.25 -15.75
C TRP A 35 -32.54 13.45 -17.00
N GLY A 36 -33.21 12.30 -16.84
CA GLY A 36 -33.66 11.49 -17.98
C GLY A 36 -32.53 10.92 -18.85
N ILE A 37 -31.30 10.81 -18.34
CA ILE A 37 -30.12 10.40 -19.10
C ILE A 37 -30.21 8.91 -19.44
N ARG A 38 -30.18 8.60 -20.74
CA ARG A 38 -30.22 7.21 -21.24
C ARG A 38 -28.86 6.69 -21.72
N ARG A 39 -28.00 7.58 -22.26
CA ARG A 39 -26.70 7.21 -22.85
C ARG A 39 -25.70 6.77 -21.77
N LEU A 40 -25.11 5.59 -21.93
CA LEU A 40 -24.17 4.99 -20.96
C LEU A 40 -22.94 5.87 -20.71
N LEU A 41 -22.32 6.41 -21.76
CA LEU A 41 -21.13 7.27 -21.64
C LEU A 41 -21.40 8.53 -20.80
N VAL A 42 -22.61 9.09 -20.91
CA VAL A 42 -23.00 10.26 -20.10
C VAL A 42 -23.20 9.87 -18.64
N LYS A 43 -23.80 8.70 -18.36
CA LYS A 43 -23.92 8.17 -16.99
C LYS A 43 -22.55 7.90 -16.36
N LEU A 44 -21.62 7.37 -17.14
CA LEU A 44 -20.24 7.16 -16.70
C LEU A 44 -19.56 8.49 -16.38
N ALA A 45 -19.69 9.49 -17.25
CA ALA A 45 -19.16 10.83 -17.00
C ALA A 45 -19.76 11.45 -15.72
N ILE A 46 -21.08 11.34 -15.51
CA ILE A 46 -21.75 11.79 -14.29
C ILE A 46 -21.18 11.07 -13.06
N PHE A 47 -21.01 9.75 -13.12
CA PHE A 47 -20.38 8.98 -12.04
C PHE A 47 -18.96 9.46 -11.74
N LEU A 48 -18.12 9.65 -12.77
CA LEU A 48 -16.75 10.11 -12.58
C LEU A 48 -16.68 11.50 -11.94
N VAL A 49 -17.59 12.41 -12.30
CA VAL A 49 -17.72 13.73 -11.66
C VAL A 49 -18.09 13.59 -10.18
N PHE A 50 -19.12 12.80 -9.85
CA PHE A 50 -19.51 12.59 -8.46
C PHE A 50 -18.42 11.87 -7.65
N TYR A 51 -17.72 10.92 -8.25
CA TYR A 51 -16.63 10.19 -7.61
C TYR A 51 -15.41 11.08 -7.36
N ALA A 52 -15.05 11.94 -8.32
CA ALA A 52 -13.98 12.93 -8.14
C ALA A 52 -14.34 13.94 -7.04
N GLY A 53 -15.59 14.45 -7.05
CA GLY A 53 -16.10 15.32 -5.99
C GLY A 53 -16.11 14.66 -4.61
N ALA A 54 -16.52 13.39 -4.53
CA ALA A 54 -16.50 12.62 -3.30
C ALA A 54 -15.08 12.35 -2.79
N SER A 55 -14.14 12.02 -3.68
CA SER A 55 -12.72 11.83 -3.33
C SER A 55 -12.08 13.13 -2.83
N PHE A 56 -12.38 14.25 -3.49
CA PHE A 56 -11.93 15.57 -3.03
C PHE A 56 -12.50 15.93 -1.65
N ALA A 57 -13.82 15.75 -1.46
CA ALA A 57 -14.47 15.97 -0.18
C ALA A 57 -13.91 15.04 0.92
N ALA A 58 -13.59 13.79 0.58
CA ALA A 58 -12.96 12.85 1.50
C ALA A 58 -11.58 13.33 1.96
N GLY A 59 -10.76 13.86 1.05
CA GLY A 59 -9.48 14.47 1.40
C GLY A 59 -9.60 15.61 2.41
N LEU A 60 -10.62 16.46 2.26
CA LEU A 60 -10.89 17.57 3.18
C LEU A 60 -11.48 17.13 4.53
N ALA A 61 -12.31 16.08 4.52
CA ALA A 61 -12.99 15.60 5.73
C ALA A 61 -12.15 14.61 6.55
N ALA A 62 -11.21 13.89 5.93
CA ALA A 62 -10.37 12.87 6.57
C ALA A 62 -9.72 13.31 7.91
N PRO A 63 -9.23 14.55 8.08
CA PRO A 63 -8.68 15.01 9.37
C PRO A 63 -9.66 14.89 10.54
N MET A 64 -10.97 15.06 10.31
CA MET A 64 -12.00 14.88 11.34
C MET A 64 -12.10 13.44 11.84
N PHE A 65 -11.60 12.48 11.05
CA PHE A 65 -11.56 11.05 11.35
C PHE A 65 -10.16 10.58 11.79
N GLY A 66 -9.25 11.52 12.08
CA GLY A 66 -7.87 11.22 12.46
C GLY A 66 -7.02 10.71 11.30
N ARG A 67 -7.37 11.08 10.07
CA ARG A 67 -6.69 10.68 8.84
C ARG A 67 -6.14 11.87 8.07
N VAL A 68 -5.01 11.66 7.41
CA VAL A 68 -4.42 12.59 6.45
C VAL A 68 -3.96 11.82 5.22
N PRO A 69 -4.17 12.34 4.00
CA PRO A 69 -3.67 11.69 2.80
C PRO A 69 -2.15 11.86 2.68
N LEU A 70 -1.46 10.82 2.23
CA LEU A 70 -0.14 10.92 1.60
C LEU A 70 -0.28 11.61 0.24
N SER A 71 0.73 12.38 -0.17
CA SER A 71 0.67 13.12 -1.44
C SER A 71 0.60 12.17 -2.63
N CYS A 72 -0.39 12.39 -3.48
CA CYS A 72 -0.59 11.67 -4.74
C CYS A 72 0.15 12.31 -5.91
N ILE A 73 0.71 13.50 -5.69
CA ILE A 73 1.46 14.26 -6.67
C ILE A 73 2.89 14.29 -6.17
N SER A 74 3.81 13.88 -7.03
CA SER A 74 5.24 13.87 -6.77
C SER A 74 5.91 14.94 -7.62
N GLY A 75 6.59 15.89 -6.98
CA GLY A 75 7.49 16.85 -7.61
C GLY A 75 8.95 16.37 -7.59
N ALA A 76 9.81 17.07 -8.32
CA ALA A 76 11.24 16.71 -8.47
C ALA A 76 12.04 16.72 -7.15
N THR A 77 11.53 17.40 -6.12
CA THR A 77 12.17 17.52 -4.79
C THR A 77 11.56 16.59 -3.74
N ASP A 78 10.53 15.83 -4.11
CA ASP A 78 9.84 14.96 -3.16
C ASP A 78 10.67 13.72 -2.86
N ARG A 79 10.83 13.46 -1.56
CA ARG A 79 11.62 12.33 -1.04
C ARG A 79 10.75 11.15 -0.65
N LEU A 80 9.44 11.39 -0.47
CA LEU A 80 8.43 10.38 -0.20
C LEU A 80 7.38 10.46 -1.29
N VAL A 81 7.17 9.37 -2.01
CA VAL A 81 6.18 9.30 -3.10
C VAL A 81 5.26 8.11 -2.90
N VAL A 82 3.98 8.25 -3.27
CA VAL A 82 3.07 7.11 -3.38
C VAL A 82 3.30 6.45 -4.73
N ARG A 83 3.55 5.14 -4.75
CA ARG A 83 4.02 4.44 -5.95
C ARG A 83 3.11 4.60 -7.16
N SER A 84 1.83 4.28 -6.95
CA SER A 84 0.86 4.15 -8.03
C SER A 84 -0.31 5.09 -7.79
N PRO A 85 -0.75 5.84 -8.83
CA PRO A 85 -1.97 6.64 -8.76
C PRO A 85 -3.21 5.83 -8.39
N ILE A 86 -3.16 4.49 -8.52
CA ILE A 86 -4.27 3.61 -8.13
C ILE A 86 -4.61 3.73 -6.64
N TYR A 87 -3.62 3.90 -5.75
CA TYR A 87 -3.90 4.06 -4.32
C TYR A 87 -4.70 5.33 -4.06
N CYS A 88 -4.37 6.41 -4.76
CA CYS A 88 -5.09 7.66 -4.69
C CYS A 88 -6.48 7.57 -5.32
N LEU A 89 -6.58 6.97 -6.51
CA LEU A 89 -7.85 6.75 -7.20
C LEU A 89 -8.80 5.92 -6.35
N LEU A 90 -8.28 4.95 -5.59
CA LEU A 90 -9.07 4.08 -4.70
C LEU A 90 -9.19 4.64 -3.28
N ASN A 91 -8.70 5.84 -2.98
CA ASN A 91 -8.72 6.43 -1.64
C ASN A 91 -8.03 5.55 -0.57
N ARG A 92 -6.95 4.85 -0.91
CA ARG A 92 -6.17 3.97 -0.02
C ARG A 92 -4.86 4.59 0.47
N ASN A 93 -4.68 5.90 0.30
CA ASN A 93 -3.46 6.63 0.64
C ASN A 93 -3.56 7.40 1.98
N TYR A 94 -4.47 7.03 2.88
CA TYR A 94 -4.70 7.76 4.13
C TYR A 94 -3.99 7.09 5.31
N VAL A 95 -3.36 7.90 6.16
CA VAL A 95 -2.64 7.47 7.37
C VAL A 95 -2.99 8.37 8.55
N THR A 96 -2.59 8.00 9.77
CA THR A 96 -2.59 8.95 10.90
C THR A 96 -1.53 10.04 10.68
N PRO A 97 -1.68 11.23 11.29
CA PRO A 97 -0.66 12.28 11.23
C PRO A 97 0.72 11.80 11.69
N GLU A 98 0.78 11.02 12.77
CA GLU A 98 2.02 10.47 13.32
C GLU A 98 2.73 9.53 12.32
N LEU A 99 1.98 8.64 11.66
CA LEU A 99 2.55 7.75 10.65
C LEU A 99 3.02 8.50 9.40
N ARG A 100 2.31 9.55 8.98
CA ARG A 100 2.77 10.44 7.90
C ARG A 100 4.10 11.08 8.27
N ASP A 101 4.22 11.58 9.49
CA ASP A 101 5.40 12.29 9.94
C ASP A 101 6.60 11.34 10.10
N LEU A 102 6.38 10.10 10.55
CA LEU A 102 7.36 9.01 10.50
C LEU A 102 7.81 8.76 9.06
N ALA A 103 6.88 8.57 8.12
CA ALA A 103 7.21 8.28 6.73
C ALA A 103 8.04 9.39 6.07
N LYS A 104 7.70 10.66 6.37
CA LYS A 104 8.48 11.82 5.90
C LYS A 104 9.87 11.88 6.54
N ALA A 105 9.99 11.56 7.83
CA ALA A 105 11.26 11.55 8.53
C ALA A 105 12.18 10.44 8.02
N LEU A 106 11.66 9.23 7.77
CA LEU A 106 12.38 8.15 7.10
C LEU A 106 12.89 8.62 5.73
N ALA A 107 12.00 9.16 4.91
CA ALA A 107 12.37 9.64 3.56
C ALA A 107 13.44 10.73 3.58
N ALA A 108 13.36 11.67 4.54
CA ALA A 108 14.37 12.70 4.72
C ALA A 108 15.72 12.12 5.15
N HIS A 109 15.70 11.16 6.06
CA HIS A 109 16.91 10.46 6.53
C HIS A 109 17.57 9.69 5.38
N MET A 110 16.81 8.88 4.66
CA MET A 110 17.33 8.08 3.56
C MET A 110 17.90 8.94 2.43
N ALA A 111 17.27 10.06 2.11
CA ALA A 111 17.81 11.00 1.13
C ALA A 111 19.08 11.74 1.60
N ALA A 112 19.31 11.84 2.90
CA ALA A 112 20.49 12.48 3.48
C ALA A 112 21.67 11.50 3.58
N GLU A 113 21.42 10.27 4.03
CA GLU A 113 22.43 9.21 4.09
C GLU A 113 22.81 8.71 2.69
N PHE A 114 21.83 8.63 1.80
CA PHE A 114 21.99 8.19 0.42
C PHE A 114 21.46 9.27 -0.55
N PRO A 115 22.32 10.21 -0.98
CA PRO A 115 21.91 11.32 -1.83
C PRO A 115 21.16 10.85 -3.09
N GLY A 116 20.01 11.49 -3.33
CA GLY A 116 19.13 11.18 -4.46
C GLY A 116 18.08 10.11 -4.18
N THR A 117 18.13 9.41 -3.04
CA THR A 117 17.16 8.36 -2.72
C THR A 117 15.74 8.90 -2.48
N VAL A 118 14.78 8.26 -3.14
CA VAL A 118 13.33 8.44 -2.96
C VAL A 118 12.78 7.21 -2.25
N THR A 119 12.09 7.43 -1.14
CA THR A 119 11.31 6.41 -0.43
C THR A 119 9.93 6.29 -1.07
N VAL A 120 9.53 5.06 -1.37
CA VAL A 120 8.27 4.77 -2.08
C VAL A 120 7.28 4.13 -1.12
N ALA A 121 6.22 4.87 -0.81
CA ALA A 121 5.05 4.35 -0.09
C ALA A 121 4.11 3.60 -1.04
N LEU A 122 3.50 2.54 -0.53
CA LEU A 122 2.53 1.72 -1.24
C LEU A 122 1.13 1.94 -0.65
N ASP A 123 0.49 0.87 -0.20
CA ASP A 123 -0.86 0.90 0.34
C ASP A 123 -0.88 1.36 1.80
N ALA A 124 -1.90 2.12 2.15
CA ALA A 124 -2.10 2.67 3.49
C ALA A 124 -3.51 2.33 3.99
N ASN A 125 -4.43 3.29 4.09
CA ASN A 125 -5.78 3.09 4.57
C ASN A 125 -6.81 3.93 3.81
N PHE A 126 -8.08 3.66 4.10
CA PHE A 126 -9.23 4.48 3.75
C PHE A 126 -9.42 5.71 4.68
N PRO A 127 -10.18 6.73 4.24
CA PRO A 127 -10.26 8.02 4.92
C PRO A 127 -11.10 8.10 6.21
N PHE A 128 -12.05 7.19 6.48
CA PHE A 128 -13.07 7.44 7.51
C PHE A 128 -13.20 6.40 8.62
N VAL A 129 -13.53 5.15 8.30
CA VAL A 129 -14.02 4.17 9.29
C VAL A 129 -12.93 3.18 9.69
N ASN A 130 -12.64 3.09 10.99
CA ASN A 130 -11.81 2.03 11.53
C ASN A 130 -12.47 0.65 11.37
N GLY A 131 -11.70 -0.39 11.06
CA GLY A 131 -12.23 -1.75 10.88
C GLY A 131 -12.81 -2.03 9.49
N PHE A 132 -12.83 -1.04 8.58
CA PHE A 132 -13.28 -1.27 7.22
C PHE A 132 -12.29 -2.20 6.49
N PRO A 133 -12.76 -3.30 5.86
CA PRO A 133 -11.87 -4.29 5.27
C PRO A 133 -11.15 -3.70 4.04
N LEU A 134 -9.82 -3.80 4.04
CA LEU A 134 -8.97 -3.37 2.94
C LEU A 134 -8.28 -4.60 2.36
N LEU A 135 -8.84 -5.16 1.28
CA LEU A 135 -8.28 -6.37 0.65
C LEU A 135 -7.07 -6.02 -0.26
N PRO A 136 -5.98 -6.79 -0.23
CA PRO A 136 -5.71 -7.93 0.65
C PRO A 136 -5.14 -7.55 2.04
N HIS A 137 -4.71 -6.30 2.26
CA HIS A 137 -4.08 -5.83 3.51
C HIS A 137 -5.06 -5.62 4.67
N LEU A 138 -5.70 -6.70 5.13
CA LEU A 138 -6.76 -6.66 6.14
C LEU A 138 -6.36 -5.99 7.46
N SER A 139 -5.06 -5.97 7.80
CA SER A 139 -4.57 -5.30 9.01
C SER A 139 -4.64 -3.78 8.92
N HIS A 140 -4.64 -3.21 7.71
CA HIS A 140 -4.71 -1.77 7.44
C HIS A 140 -6.13 -1.27 7.62
N ALA A 141 -6.61 -1.32 8.86
CA ALA A 141 -7.97 -0.98 9.21
C ALA A 141 -8.09 0.27 10.07
N ASP A 142 -6.97 0.89 10.46
CA ASP A 142 -6.92 1.97 11.46
C ASP A 142 -5.94 3.11 11.13
N GLY A 143 -5.42 3.17 9.89
CA GLY A 143 -4.48 4.19 9.40
C GLY A 143 -3.13 4.23 10.10
N LYS A 144 -2.85 3.25 10.96
CA LYS A 144 -1.59 3.13 11.71
C LYS A 144 -0.58 2.20 11.03
N LYS A 145 -0.87 1.80 9.78
CA LYS A 145 -0.05 0.89 8.99
C LYS A 145 0.20 1.46 7.61
N LEU A 146 1.42 1.26 7.15
CA LEU A 146 1.91 1.74 5.87
C LEU A 146 2.92 0.74 5.33
N ASP A 147 2.81 0.45 4.05
CA ASP A 147 3.78 -0.36 3.35
C ASP A 147 4.74 0.53 2.56
N PHE A 148 6.02 0.22 2.61
CA PHE A 148 7.05 0.79 1.75
C PHE A 148 7.57 -0.25 0.78
N ALA A 149 7.85 0.14 -0.46
CA ALA A 149 8.64 -0.73 -1.31
C ALA A 149 10.04 -0.91 -0.73
N TYR A 150 10.65 -2.07 -0.97
CA TYR A 150 12.10 -2.21 -0.81
C TYR A 150 12.84 -1.22 -1.72
N TYR A 151 14.09 -0.92 -1.39
CA TYR A 151 14.99 -0.27 -2.33
C TYR A 151 15.49 -1.33 -3.31
N TYR A 152 15.50 -1.02 -4.60
CA TYR A 152 15.85 -1.98 -5.64
C TYR A 152 17.12 -1.58 -6.37
N LYS A 153 17.81 -2.60 -6.90
CA LYS A 153 18.91 -2.49 -7.85
C LYS A 153 18.62 -3.33 -9.10
N ASN A 154 19.23 -2.96 -10.21
CA ASN A 154 19.17 -3.77 -11.43
C ASN A 154 20.13 -4.97 -11.37
N ALA A 155 20.13 -5.79 -12.42
CA ALA A 155 21.01 -6.95 -12.54
C ALA A 155 22.51 -6.62 -12.50
N ASP A 156 22.90 -5.39 -12.87
CA ASP A 156 24.28 -4.91 -12.81
C ASP A 156 24.66 -4.38 -11.41
N GLY A 157 23.72 -4.41 -10.46
CA GLY A 157 23.88 -3.89 -9.10
C GLY A 157 23.68 -2.37 -8.95
N ALA A 158 23.27 -1.67 -10.01
CA ALA A 158 23.01 -0.23 -9.97
C ALA A 158 21.66 0.08 -9.28
N PHE A 159 21.67 1.03 -8.36
CA PHE A 159 20.48 1.49 -7.64
C PHE A 159 19.41 2.05 -8.58
N LEU A 160 18.16 1.60 -8.39
CA LEU A 160 16.98 2.02 -9.14
C LEU A 160 16.12 2.94 -8.28
N ASN A 161 16.35 4.24 -8.41
CA ASN A 161 15.68 5.23 -7.59
C ASN A 161 14.18 5.32 -7.85
N GLY A 162 13.36 5.28 -6.79
CA GLY A 162 11.89 5.38 -6.88
C GLY A 162 11.21 4.23 -7.61
N ALA A 163 11.94 3.15 -7.91
CA ALA A 163 11.42 2.00 -8.64
C ALA A 163 10.74 1.00 -7.69
N THR A 164 9.87 0.18 -8.27
CA THR A 164 9.35 -1.05 -7.66
C THR A 164 9.41 -2.15 -8.70
N ARG A 165 9.48 -3.40 -8.24
CA ARG A 165 9.56 -4.55 -9.13
C ARG A 165 8.25 -4.85 -9.87
N SER A 166 7.10 -4.46 -9.33
CA SER A 166 5.80 -4.54 -10.03
C SER A 166 5.14 -3.17 -10.22
N PRO A 167 4.16 -3.01 -11.14
CA PRO A 167 3.51 -1.72 -11.41
C PRO A 167 2.84 -1.06 -10.19
N ILE A 168 2.38 -1.87 -9.23
CA ILE A 168 1.73 -1.37 -8.00
C ILE A 168 2.63 -1.52 -6.77
N GLY A 169 3.75 -2.24 -6.86
CA GLY A 169 4.65 -2.49 -5.72
C GLY A 169 4.33 -3.75 -4.91
N TYR A 170 3.41 -4.59 -5.38
CA TYR A 170 3.08 -5.89 -4.78
C TYR A 170 3.17 -7.04 -5.78
N PHE A 171 3.22 -8.27 -5.29
CA PHE A 171 3.16 -9.54 -6.02
C PHE A 171 4.40 -9.91 -6.85
N ALA A 172 5.46 -9.10 -6.80
CA ALA A 172 6.76 -9.44 -7.36
C ALA A 172 7.71 -9.77 -6.21
N PHE A 173 7.77 -11.04 -5.85
CA PHE A 173 8.37 -11.51 -4.60
C PHE A 173 9.87 -11.73 -4.75
N GLU A 174 10.63 -11.28 -3.75
CA GLU A 174 12.04 -11.60 -3.58
C GLU A 174 12.14 -13.03 -3.09
N GLU A 175 12.32 -13.97 -4.04
CA GLU A 175 12.27 -15.39 -3.73
C GLU A 175 13.45 -15.83 -2.84
N PRO A 176 13.21 -16.79 -1.93
CA PRO A 176 14.23 -17.35 -1.06
C PRO A 176 15.31 -18.10 -1.85
N ALA A 177 16.55 -18.03 -1.37
CA ALA A 177 17.66 -18.82 -1.87
C ALA A 177 17.59 -20.28 -1.37
N PRO A 178 18.27 -21.23 -2.04
CA PRO A 178 18.35 -22.60 -1.57
C PRO A 178 18.92 -22.69 -0.14
N GLY A 179 18.13 -23.27 0.78
CA GLY A 179 18.50 -23.42 2.19
C GLY A 179 18.00 -22.31 3.12
N ASP A 180 17.33 -21.30 2.59
CA ASP A 180 16.69 -20.26 3.40
C ASP A 180 15.53 -20.80 4.25
N GLU A 181 15.21 -20.08 5.32
CA GLU A 181 14.10 -20.42 6.20
C GLU A 181 12.75 -20.18 5.50
N LEU A 182 11.93 -21.25 5.40
CA LEU A 182 10.60 -21.22 4.79
C LEU A 182 9.53 -21.63 5.80
N PRO A 183 9.07 -20.74 6.70
CA PRO A 183 8.18 -21.12 7.81
C PRO A 183 6.81 -21.66 7.39
N CYS A 184 6.44 -21.46 6.12
CA CYS A 184 5.14 -21.85 5.57
C CYS A 184 5.23 -22.97 4.55
N GLU A 185 6.42 -23.53 4.32
CA GLU A 185 6.61 -24.63 3.37
C GLU A 185 5.71 -25.82 3.72
N GLY A 186 5.12 -26.45 2.70
CA GLY A 186 4.23 -27.59 2.86
C GLY A 186 2.81 -27.26 3.36
N ARG A 187 2.49 -25.98 3.60
CA ARG A 187 1.12 -25.56 3.95
C ARG A 187 0.22 -25.50 2.72
N HIS A 188 -1.04 -25.87 2.92
CA HIS A 188 -2.07 -25.89 1.88
C HIS A 188 -3.35 -25.20 2.40
N ASP A 189 -3.22 -24.00 2.96
CA ASP A 189 -4.37 -23.24 3.45
C ASP A 189 -5.26 -22.76 2.29
N TRP A 190 -6.54 -23.14 2.31
CA TRP A 190 -7.49 -22.78 1.24
C TRP A 190 -8.06 -21.35 1.37
N LEU A 191 -8.07 -20.78 2.58
CA LEU A 191 -8.46 -19.38 2.84
C LEU A 191 -7.25 -18.60 3.36
N THR A 192 -6.40 -18.15 2.44
CA THR A 192 -5.25 -17.31 2.76
C THR A 192 -5.10 -16.18 1.75
N THR A 193 -4.45 -15.10 2.19
CA THR A 193 -3.97 -13.99 1.35
C THR A 193 -2.51 -14.17 0.96
N ARG A 194 -1.86 -15.25 1.40
CA ARG A 194 -0.49 -15.63 1.06
C ARG A 194 -0.43 -16.32 -0.30
N TRP A 195 -0.61 -15.55 -1.37
CA TRP A 195 -0.53 -16.05 -2.73
C TRP A 195 0.92 -16.04 -3.22
N ASP A 196 1.35 -17.10 -3.90
CA ASP A 196 2.74 -17.21 -4.39
C ASP A 196 2.92 -16.64 -5.82
N PHE A 197 1.87 -16.69 -6.64
CA PHE A 197 1.89 -16.18 -8.02
C PHE A 197 3.13 -16.59 -8.83
N ASP A 198 3.68 -17.80 -8.60
CA ASP A 198 4.90 -18.31 -9.25
C ASP A 198 4.89 -18.14 -10.77
N ALA A 199 3.74 -18.42 -11.40
CA ALA A 199 3.59 -18.30 -12.86
C ALA A 199 3.72 -16.86 -13.38
N LEU A 200 3.56 -15.85 -12.52
CA LEU A 200 3.71 -14.43 -12.86
C LEU A 200 5.11 -13.91 -12.55
N GLN A 201 5.89 -14.55 -11.66
CA GLN A 201 7.21 -14.07 -11.26
C GLN A 201 8.16 -13.82 -12.45
N PRO A 202 8.20 -14.67 -13.50
CA PRO A 202 9.04 -14.43 -14.68
C PRO A 202 8.64 -13.22 -15.54
N LEU A 203 7.46 -12.64 -15.34
CA LEU A 203 6.98 -11.47 -16.09
C LEU A 203 7.52 -10.14 -15.53
N PHE A 204 8.01 -10.16 -14.29
CA PHE A 204 8.57 -8.97 -13.65
C PHE A 204 10.05 -8.78 -14.03
N PRO A 205 10.55 -7.54 -14.04
CA PRO A 205 11.97 -7.28 -14.26
C PRO A 205 12.83 -8.00 -13.20
N ALA A 206 14.03 -8.39 -13.63
CA ALA A 206 15.06 -8.98 -12.79
C ALA A 206 15.74 -7.90 -11.92
N TYR A 207 14.97 -7.33 -10.99
CA TYR A 207 15.48 -6.48 -9.92
C TYR A 207 15.75 -7.34 -8.70
N GLY A 208 16.70 -6.88 -7.87
CA GLY A 208 16.91 -7.41 -6.53
C GLY A 208 16.88 -6.28 -5.51
N ILE A 209 16.76 -6.63 -4.24
CA ILE A 209 16.90 -5.66 -3.15
C ILE A 209 18.30 -4.99 -3.20
N GLU A 210 18.32 -3.67 -3.05
CA GLU A 210 19.52 -2.91 -2.70
C GLU A 210 19.69 -2.96 -1.19
N GLU A 211 20.64 -3.78 -0.75
CA GLU A 211 20.77 -4.22 0.63
C GLU A 211 21.19 -3.07 1.55
N GLN A 212 22.05 -2.16 1.08
CA GLN A 212 22.56 -1.07 1.94
C GLN A 212 21.43 -0.12 2.35
N ARG A 213 20.65 0.38 1.38
CA ARG A 213 19.50 1.27 1.69
C ARG A 213 18.41 0.55 2.45
N THR A 214 18.14 -0.70 2.10
CA THR A 214 17.07 -1.45 2.77
C THR A 214 17.43 -1.70 4.24
N SER A 215 18.64 -2.17 4.53
CA SER A 215 19.09 -2.37 5.91
C SER A 215 19.19 -1.05 6.68
N ALA A 216 19.66 0.04 6.05
CA ALA A 216 19.70 1.36 6.69
C ALA A 216 18.29 1.89 7.03
N ALA A 217 17.32 1.75 6.11
CA ALA A 217 15.94 2.15 6.36
C ALA A 217 15.33 1.36 7.52
N VAL A 218 15.54 0.05 7.56
CA VAL A 218 15.07 -0.79 8.68
C VAL A 218 15.76 -0.40 9.98
N ALA A 219 17.08 -0.18 9.98
CA ALA A 219 17.82 0.25 11.17
C ALA A 219 17.32 1.60 11.71
N TRP A 220 17.01 2.56 10.83
CA TRP A 220 16.40 3.82 11.23
C TRP A 220 15.01 3.62 11.82
N LEU A 221 14.18 2.77 11.21
CA LEU A 221 12.84 2.46 11.70
C LEU A 221 12.86 1.80 13.09
N THR A 222 13.79 0.88 13.34
CA THR A 222 13.91 0.19 14.63
C THR A 222 14.60 1.02 15.72
N SER A 223 15.26 2.12 15.35
CA SER A 223 15.84 3.08 16.27
C SER A 223 14.96 4.32 16.42
N GLU A 224 15.14 5.32 15.55
CA GLU A 224 14.42 6.59 15.55
C GLU A 224 12.91 6.41 15.37
N GLY A 225 12.48 5.46 14.53
CA GLY A 225 11.06 5.11 14.36
C GLY A 225 10.40 4.65 15.66
N VAL A 226 11.06 3.79 16.43
CA VAL A 226 10.60 3.32 17.74
C VAL A 226 10.66 4.46 18.76
N ALA A 227 11.80 5.13 18.88
CA ALA A 227 12.05 6.12 19.93
C ALA A 227 11.18 7.38 19.80
N ARG A 228 10.89 7.83 18.57
CA ARG A 228 10.23 9.12 18.32
C ARG A 228 8.80 8.99 17.81
N PHE A 229 8.47 7.89 17.14
CA PHE A 229 7.19 7.71 16.46
C PHE A 229 6.43 6.48 16.93
N ARG A 230 6.88 5.85 18.02
CA ARG A 230 6.22 4.70 18.67
C ARG A 230 5.93 3.57 17.68
N LEU A 231 6.86 3.35 16.74
CA LEU A 231 6.80 2.20 15.86
C LEU A 231 6.82 0.93 16.71
N GLN A 232 5.87 0.04 16.47
CA GLN A 232 5.70 -1.19 17.25
C GLN A 232 6.16 -2.42 16.49
N LYS A 233 6.01 -2.44 15.16
CA LYS A 233 6.17 -3.65 14.36
C LYS A 233 6.64 -3.30 12.96
N ILE A 234 7.52 -4.16 12.46
CA ILE A 234 7.89 -4.24 11.06
C ILE A 234 7.67 -5.69 10.62
N PHE A 235 7.02 -5.92 9.48
CA PHE A 235 6.96 -7.25 8.86
C PHE A 235 7.84 -7.31 7.61
N ILE A 236 8.72 -8.31 7.62
CA ILE A 236 9.63 -8.72 6.54
C ILE A 236 9.70 -10.25 6.64
N GLU A 237 9.74 -10.95 5.49
CA GLU A 237 9.87 -12.42 5.48
C GLU A 237 11.20 -12.90 6.10
N PRO A 238 11.23 -14.07 6.78
CA PRO A 238 12.42 -14.51 7.50
C PRO A 238 13.68 -14.67 6.65
N HIS A 239 13.57 -15.17 5.41
CA HIS A 239 14.72 -15.29 4.52
C HIS A 239 15.36 -13.92 4.23
N LEU A 240 14.55 -12.89 3.97
CA LEU A 240 15.04 -11.54 3.75
C LEU A 240 15.61 -10.93 5.03
N LYS A 241 14.95 -11.13 6.17
CA LYS A 241 15.45 -10.67 7.47
C LYS A 241 16.86 -11.23 7.74
N ASN A 242 17.05 -12.52 7.45
CA ASN A 242 18.32 -13.22 7.63
C ASN A 242 19.37 -12.73 6.61
N ALA A 243 19.01 -12.62 5.33
CA ALA A 243 19.91 -12.14 4.27
C ALA A 243 20.39 -10.70 4.50
N LEU A 244 19.53 -9.83 5.06
CA LEU A 244 19.85 -8.44 5.40
C LEU A 244 20.56 -8.27 6.75
N GLY A 245 20.75 -9.36 7.51
CA GLY A 245 21.41 -9.34 8.82
C GLY A 245 20.62 -8.63 9.93
N ILE A 246 19.29 -8.55 9.79
CA ILE A 246 18.42 -7.80 10.71
C ILE A 246 18.11 -8.66 11.95
N THR A 247 18.50 -8.18 13.14
CA THR A 247 18.32 -8.92 14.41
C THR A 247 17.30 -8.28 15.36
N ASP A 248 16.81 -7.08 15.05
CA ASP A 248 15.90 -6.35 15.94
C ASP A 248 14.57 -7.09 16.16
N SER A 249 14.08 -7.06 17.40
CA SER A 249 12.86 -7.76 17.82
C SER A 249 11.56 -7.14 17.28
N HIS A 250 11.57 -5.88 16.85
CA HIS A 250 10.42 -5.23 16.21
C HIS A 250 10.20 -5.77 14.79
N VAL A 251 11.24 -6.31 14.15
CA VAL A 251 11.17 -6.93 12.81
C VAL A 251 10.83 -8.40 12.98
N ARG A 252 9.65 -8.80 12.54
CA ARG A 252 9.08 -10.11 12.84
C ARG A 252 8.31 -10.68 11.67
N PHE A 253 8.08 -11.99 11.73
CA PHE A 253 7.24 -12.70 10.78
C PHE A 253 5.75 -12.48 11.09
N GLN A 254 4.95 -12.22 10.06
CA GLN A 254 3.51 -11.96 10.15
C GLN A 254 2.66 -13.24 10.29
N GLY A 255 3.23 -14.41 10.01
CA GLY A 255 2.54 -15.69 10.02
C GLY A 255 1.98 -16.10 8.65
N CYS A 256 1.75 -17.40 8.45
CA CYS A 256 1.44 -17.98 7.14
C CYS A 256 0.02 -17.75 6.58
N ARG A 257 -0.85 -17.04 7.32
CA ARG A 257 -2.22 -16.73 6.87
C ARG A 257 -2.39 -15.30 6.35
N ALA A 258 -1.36 -14.47 6.52
CA ALA A 258 -1.30 -13.13 5.96
C ALA A 258 -0.51 -13.14 4.65
N ALA A 259 -0.72 -12.11 3.82
CA ALA A 259 0.07 -11.86 2.63
C ALA A 259 1.58 -11.92 2.92
N ARG A 260 2.37 -12.31 1.91
CA ARG A 260 3.82 -12.33 2.00
C ARG A 260 4.35 -10.88 2.12
N HIS A 261 5.48 -10.71 2.79
CA HIS A 261 6.18 -9.41 2.93
C HIS A 261 7.60 -9.48 2.35
N ASP A 262 7.74 -10.22 1.25
CA ASP A 262 8.96 -10.32 0.44
C ASP A 262 8.87 -9.50 -0.84
N ASP A 263 7.89 -8.61 -0.97
CA ASP A 263 7.77 -7.58 -2.00
C ASP A 263 7.71 -6.15 -1.41
N HIS A 264 7.51 -6.01 -0.10
CA HIS A 264 7.45 -4.73 0.61
C HIS A 264 7.83 -4.85 2.09
N ILE A 265 8.12 -3.70 2.72
CA ILE A 265 8.28 -3.53 4.16
C ILE A 265 6.97 -3.00 4.74
N HIS A 266 6.32 -3.75 5.63
CA HIS A 266 5.16 -3.27 6.36
C HIS A 266 5.56 -2.67 7.69
N ILE A 267 5.04 -1.51 8.06
CA ILE A 267 5.24 -0.90 9.38
C ILE A 267 3.92 -0.64 10.11
N GLN A 268 3.97 -0.67 11.44
CA GLN A 268 2.85 -0.29 12.32
C GLN A 268 3.32 0.63 13.45
N VAL A 269 2.57 1.70 13.70
CA VAL A 269 2.68 2.56 14.91
C VAL A 269 1.57 2.26 15.93
N GLU A 270 1.73 2.78 17.16
CA GLU A 270 0.78 2.60 18.28
C GLU A 270 -0.65 3.07 18.02
#